data_AF-A0A1U7NV19-F1
#
_entry.id   AF-A0A1U7NV19-F1
#
_cell.length_a   1.000
_cell.length_b   1.000
_cell.length_c   1.000
_cell.angle_alpha   90.00
_cell.angle_beta   90.00
_cell.angle_gamma   90.00
#
_symmetry.space_group_name_H-M   'P 1'
#
loop_
_entity.id
_entity.type
_entity.pdbx_description
1 polymer ?
#
loop_
_entity_poly.entity_id
_entity_poly.type
_entity_poly.pdbx_seq_one_letter_code
_entity_poly.pdbx_strand_id
1 'polypeptide(L)'
;MTDPSQQPASKQHRAAAPRNVRVAVLTISDTRTPETDTSGQYLLAELKVAGHSVVHYRVVRDDALDIRTALVLFVREATVVLTTGGTGLTGRDVTVPVVESMITKPIPGFGELFRMLSYREVGGAAMLSRALGGLCRGSAIFAMPGSLNAVKTAWEGILKNEIGHLAFEIERHGQPGVVAPVLSPLAQSLAAQSLAAQSTSGQAISGQSTSAKSTPVQSGASHPAPAQIPAASPSVLPEQTPPHTAVVTDAAALAQPQARGTGGFAARLGRHKKNDPRL
;
A
#
# COMPACT_ATOMS: atom_id res chain seq x y z
N MET A 1 12.28 -44.44 -5.08
CA MET A 1 11.23 -44.16 -6.08
C MET A 1 10.13 -43.38 -5.36
N THR A 2 10.24 -42.05 -5.35
CA THR A 2 9.20 -41.17 -4.80
C THR A 2 8.16 -40.92 -5.87
N ASP A 3 6.91 -41.23 -5.54
CA ASP A 3 5.73 -41.02 -6.36
C ASP A 3 5.61 -39.53 -6.78
N PRO A 4 5.60 -39.21 -8.09
CA PRO A 4 5.50 -37.84 -8.58
C PRO A 4 4.12 -37.18 -8.35
N SER A 5 3.14 -37.90 -7.79
CA SER A 5 1.77 -37.38 -7.58
C SER A 5 1.54 -36.59 -6.29
N GLN A 6 2.55 -36.41 -5.43
CA GLN A 6 2.41 -35.64 -4.19
C GLN A 6 3.30 -34.37 -4.18
N GLN A 7 2.96 -33.41 -5.04
CA GLN A 7 3.34 -32.01 -4.82
C GLN A 7 2.19 -31.32 -4.08
N PRO A 8 2.44 -30.57 -2.99
CA PRO A 8 1.38 -29.80 -2.35
C PRO A 8 0.84 -28.77 -3.34
N ALA A 9 -0.48 -28.65 -3.41
CA ALA A 9 -1.22 -27.76 -4.33
C ALA A 9 -0.73 -26.28 -4.31
N SER A 10 0.01 -25.88 -3.28
CA SER A 10 0.64 -24.57 -3.14
C SER A 10 1.70 -24.25 -4.21
N LYS A 11 2.35 -25.25 -4.82
CA LYS A 11 3.39 -24.99 -5.85
C LYS A 11 2.84 -24.78 -7.26
N GLN A 12 1.74 -25.45 -7.62
CA GLN A 12 1.20 -25.40 -8.99
C GLN A 12 0.32 -24.16 -9.25
N HIS A 13 -0.24 -23.52 -8.22
CA HIS A 13 -1.11 -22.35 -8.38
C HIS A 13 -0.34 -21.02 -8.46
N ARG A 14 0.90 -20.97 -7.93
CA ARG A 14 1.75 -19.77 -7.94
C ARG A 14 2.21 -19.34 -9.34
N ALA A 15 2.20 -20.26 -10.30
CA ALA A 15 2.64 -20.00 -11.68
C ALA A 15 1.61 -19.23 -12.53
N ALA A 16 0.34 -19.19 -12.12
CA ALA A 16 -0.76 -18.55 -12.85
C ALA A 16 -1.20 -17.20 -12.26
N ALA A 17 -0.55 -16.73 -11.19
CA ALA A 17 -0.85 -15.43 -10.58
C ALA A 17 -0.58 -14.27 -11.58
N PRO A 18 -1.45 -13.24 -11.64
CA PRO A 18 -1.22 -12.05 -12.44
C PRO A 18 0.18 -11.48 -12.17
N ARG A 19 1.02 -11.44 -13.21
CA ARG A 19 2.40 -10.93 -13.10
C ARG A 19 2.45 -9.44 -12.75
N ASN A 20 1.34 -8.73 -12.97
CA ASN A 20 1.17 -7.33 -12.64
C ASN A 20 -0.15 -7.16 -11.88
N VAL A 21 -0.07 -6.62 -10.66
CA VAL A 21 -1.23 -6.30 -9.83
C VAL A 21 -1.35 -4.78 -9.75
N ARG A 22 -2.57 -4.26 -9.87
CA ARG A 22 -2.86 -2.84 -9.66
C ARG A 22 -2.95 -2.57 -8.17
N VAL A 23 -2.03 -1.78 -7.65
CA VAL A 23 -1.90 -1.48 -6.23
C VAL A 23 -2.11 0.02 -5.97
N ALA A 24 -2.79 0.37 -4.89
CA ALA A 24 -2.85 1.73 -4.39
C ALA A 24 -2.13 1.83 -3.04
N VAL A 25 -1.45 2.96 -2.79
CA VAL A 25 -0.75 3.23 -1.53
C VAL A 25 -1.34 4.48 -0.87
N LEU A 26 -1.79 4.34 0.38
CA LEU A 26 -2.32 5.44 1.19
C LEU A 26 -1.48 5.64 2.45
N THR A 27 -0.80 6.78 2.55
CA THR A 27 -0.13 7.17 3.79
C THR A 27 -1.05 8.05 4.61
N ILE A 28 -1.22 7.71 5.88
CA ILE A 28 -2.11 8.38 6.83
C ILE A 28 -1.24 9.04 7.90
N SER A 29 -1.13 10.36 7.85
CA SER A 29 -0.27 11.13 8.74
C SER A 29 -0.65 12.61 8.79
N ASP A 30 -0.56 13.18 10.00
CA ASP A 30 -0.72 14.62 10.20
C ASP A 30 0.54 15.44 9.87
N THR A 31 1.69 14.80 9.71
CA THR A 31 2.97 15.51 9.59
C THR A 31 3.72 15.19 8.31
N ARG A 32 3.45 14.04 7.69
CA ARG A 32 4.10 13.66 6.44
C ARG A 32 3.52 14.43 5.25
N THR A 33 4.40 14.66 4.30
CA THR A 33 4.13 15.12 2.94
C THR A 33 4.66 14.06 1.97
N PRO A 34 4.30 14.11 0.68
CA PRO A 34 4.83 13.17 -0.31
C PRO A 34 6.37 13.07 -0.32
N GLU A 35 7.06 14.15 -0.02
CA GLU A 35 8.53 14.26 0.01
C GLU A 35 9.14 13.66 1.29
N THR A 36 8.39 13.70 2.39
CA THR A 36 8.87 13.22 3.71
C THR A 36 8.33 11.85 4.09
N ASP A 37 7.45 11.27 3.27
CA ASP A 37 6.83 9.96 3.47
C ASP A 37 7.77 8.79 3.15
N THR A 38 8.67 8.49 4.07
CA THR A 38 9.64 7.40 3.88
C THR A 38 8.99 6.02 3.75
N SER A 39 7.88 5.79 4.45
CA SER A 39 7.14 4.53 4.46
C SER A 39 6.40 4.27 3.14
N GLY A 40 5.66 5.27 2.65
CA GLY A 40 5.00 5.17 1.36
C GLY A 40 6.01 5.09 0.22
N GLN A 41 7.07 5.90 0.23
CA GLN A 41 8.13 5.85 -0.80
C GLN A 41 8.82 4.48 -0.85
N TYR A 42 9.04 3.83 0.30
CA TYR A 42 9.55 2.46 0.33
C TYR A 42 8.59 1.47 -0.37
N LEU A 43 7.29 1.54 -0.09
CA LEU A 43 6.29 0.68 -0.77
C LEU A 43 6.26 0.94 -2.27
N LEU A 44 6.28 2.20 -2.71
CA LEU A 44 6.28 2.55 -4.12
C LEU A 44 7.48 1.96 -4.86
N ALA A 45 8.68 2.04 -4.25
CA ALA A 45 9.89 1.45 -4.80
C ALA A 45 9.81 -0.08 -4.88
N GLU A 46 9.38 -0.73 -3.81
CA GLU A 46 9.28 -2.19 -3.76
C GLU A 46 8.21 -2.74 -4.71
N LEU A 47 7.06 -2.08 -4.83
CA LEU A 47 6.00 -2.45 -5.78
C LEU A 47 6.51 -2.38 -7.22
N LYS A 48 7.29 -1.35 -7.55
CA LYS A 48 7.94 -1.22 -8.85
C LYS A 48 8.95 -2.34 -9.10
N VAL A 49 9.79 -2.66 -8.11
CA VAL A 49 10.76 -3.76 -8.19
C VAL A 49 10.05 -5.12 -8.37
N ALA A 50 8.91 -5.31 -7.72
CA ALA A 50 8.09 -6.52 -7.84
C ALA A 50 7.29 -6.61 -9.16
N GLY A 51 7.33 -5.57 -10.03
CA GLY A 51 6.62 -5.56 -11.31
C GLY A 51 5.13 -5.23 -11.23
N HIS A 52 4.67 -4.69 -10.09
CA HIS A 52 3.30 -4.25 -9.88
C HIS A 52 3.08 -2.80 -10.34
N SER A 53 1.85 -2.45 -10.69
CA SER A 53 1.49 -1.11 -11.15
C SER A 53 0.82 -0.33 -10.02
N VAL A 54 1.46 0.75 -9.59
CA VAL A 54 0.84 1.69 -8.64
C VAL A 54 -0.14 2.57 -9.40
N VAL A 55 -1.45 2.40 -9.16
CA VAL A 55 -2.51 3.18 -9.82
C VAL A 55 -2.85 4.46 -9.06
N HIS A 56 -2.64 4.45 -7.74
CA HIS A 56 -2.87 5.61 -6.87
C HIS A 56 -1.84 5.67 -5.75
N TYR A 57 -1.43 6.90 -5.43
CA TYR A 57 -0.66 7.21 -4.24
C TYR A 57 -1.16 8.54 -3.64
N ARG A 58 -1.38 8.57 -2.32
CA ARG A 58 -1.77 9.79 -1.62
C ARG A 58 -1.30 9.79 -0.17
N VAL A 59 -1.00 10.98 0.34
CA VAL A 59 -0.85 11.24 1.77
C VAL A 59 -2.10 11.99 2.25
N VAL A 60 -2.74 11.51 3.31
CA VAL A 60 -3.94 12.11 3.91
C VAL A 60 -3.75 12.31 5.41
N ARG A 61 -4.58 13.17 6.02
CA ARG A 61 -4.62 13.36 7.47
C ARG A 61 -5.22 12.14 8.17
N ASP A 62 -4.92 12.00 9.47
CA ASP A 62 -5.53 10.97 10.32
C ASP A 62 -6.95 11.39 10.71
N ASP A 63 -7.80 11.48 9.69
CA ASP A 63 -9.21 11.87 9.78
C ASP A 63 -10.09 10.85 9.07
N ALA A 64 -11.24 10.54 9.67
CA ALA A 64 -12.09 9.46 9.19
C ALA A 64 -12.71 9.74 7.81
N LEU A 65 -13.02 10.99 7.49
CA LEU A 65 -13.58 11.38 6.20
C LEU A 65 -12.50 11.35 5.12
N ASP A 66 -11.31 11.87 5.40
CA ASP A 66 -10.19 11.88 4.46
C ASP A 66 -9.75 10.45 4.09
N ILE A 67 -9.56 9.59 5.11
CA ILE A 67 -9.20 8.18 4.92
C ILE A 67 -10.29 7.47 4.12
N ARG A 68 -11.56 7.59 4.51
CA ARG A 68 -12.66 6.92 3.81
C ARG A 68 -12.78 7.37 2.37
N THR A 69 -12.66 8.67 2.11
CA THR A 69 -12.78 9.24 0.76
C THR A 69 -11.68 8.69 -0.16
N ALA A 70 -10.44 8.65 0.33
CA ALA A 70 -9.33 8.06 -0.42
C ALA A 70 -9.55 6.55 -0.67
N LEU A 71 -9.92 5.80 0.37
CA LEU A 71 -10.13 4.35 0.24
C LEU A 71 -11.27 4.01 -0.73
N VAL A 72 -12.38 4.74 -0.71
CA VAL A 72 -13.51 4.54 -1.64
C VAL A 72 -13.07 4.74 -3.10
N LEU A 73 -12.22 5.73 -3.37
CA LEU A 73 -11.65 5.91 -4.70
C LEU A 73 -10.73 4.73 -5.06
N PHE A 74 -9.83 4.35 -4.14
CA PHE A 74 -8.79 3.38 -4.41
C PHE A 74 -9.35 1.98 -4.69
N VAL A 75 -10.35 1.53 -3.92
CA VAL A 75 -10.98 0.21 -4.14
C VAL A 75 -11.76 0.10 -5.45
N ARG A 76 -12.03 1.20 -6.16
CA ARG A 76 -12.66 1.14 -7.49
C ARG A 76 -11.65 0.82 -8.59
N GLU A 77 -10.37 1.12 -8.38
CA GLU A 77 -9.35 1.09 -9.42
C GLU A 77 -8.21 0.11 -9.13
N ALA A 78 -7.89 -0.11 -7.85
CA ALA A 78 -6.85 -1.03 -7.41
C ALA A 78 -7.41 -2.39 -7.00
N THR A 79 -6.66 -3.46 -7.30
CA THR A 79 -6.96 -4.81 -6.80
C THR A 79 -6.50 -4.96 -5.34
N VAL A 80 -5.40 -4.29 -4.97
CA VAL A 80 -4.88 -4.26 -3.60
C VAL A 80 -4.64 -2.81 -3.16
N VAL A 81 -5.06 -2.47 -1.95
CA VAL A 81 -4.82 -1.18 -1.31
C VAL A 81 -3.97 -1.42 -0.07
N LEU A 82 -2.83 -0.73 0.00
CA LEU A 82 -1.93 -0.76 1.15
C LEU A 82 -2.00 0.59 1.86
N THR A 83 -2.28 0.58 3.16
CA THR A 83 -2.27 1.80 3.97
C THR A 83 -1.20 1.72 5.04
N THR A 84 -0.57 2.86 5.35
CA THR A 84 0.42 2.98 6.44
C THR A 84 0.11 4.19 7.31
N GLY A 85 0.01 3.98 8.63
CA GLY A 85 -0.22 5.05 9.62
C GLY A 85 -1.64 5.10 10.21
N GLY A 86 -1.81 5.92 11.25
CA GLY A 86 -3.07 6.13 11.98
C GLY A 86 -3.61 4.90 12.74
N THR A 87 -2.76 3.94 13.07
CA THR A 87 -3.14 2.69 13.76
C THR A 87 -2.74 2.62 15.24
N GLY A 88 -2.30 3.73 15.86
CA GLY A 88 -1.96 3.79 17.29
C GLY A 88 -3.16 3.61 18.21
N LEU A 89 -2.99 3.70 19.54
CA LEU A 89 -4.09 3.46 20.50
C LEU A 89 -4.84 4.72 20.93
N THR A 90 -4.46 5.88 20.41
CA THR A 90 -5.02 7.15 20.85
C THR A 90 -6.38 7.40 20.20
N GLY A 91 -7.20 8.30 20.77
CA GLY A 91 -8.47 8.70 20.17
C GLY A 91 -8.34 9.41 18.81
N ARG A 92 -7.12 9.79 18.41
CA ARG A 92 -6.80 10.35 17.08
C ARG A 92 -6.64 9.27 16.02
N ASP A 93 -6.22 8.06 16.41
CA ASP A 93 -5.87 6.97 15.48
C ASP A 93 -7.12 6.26 14.94
N VAL A 94 -7.64 6.76 13.82
CA VAL A 94 -8.94 6.34 13.26
C VAL A 94 -8.84 5.38 12.07
N THR A 95 -7.64 5.06 11.58
CA THR A 95 -7.45 4.14 10.44
C THR A 95 -8.13 2.80 10.67
N VAL A 96 -7.94 2.17 11.83
CA VAL A 96 -8.44 0.82 12.10
C VAL A 96 -9.98 0.77 12.06
N PRO A 97 -10.73 1.59 12.84
CA PRO A 97 -12.19 1.62 12.73
C PRO A 97 -12.71 1.92 11.32
N VAL A 98 -12.06 2.83 10.59
CA VAL A 98 -12.47 3.18 9.22
C VAL A 98 -12.30 1.98 8.29
N VAL A 99 -11.14 1.34 8.31
CA VAL A 99 -10.85 0.17 7.46
C VAL A 99 -11.75 -1.01 7.82
N GLU A 100 -11.93 -1.31 9.12
CA GLU A 100 -12.83 -2.37 9.59
C GLU A 100 -14.27 -2.16 9.08
N SER A 101 -14.77 -0.93 9.13
CA SER A 101 -16.13 -0.63 8.64
C SER A 101 -16.32 -0.81 7.13
N MET A 102 -15.23 -0.90 6.35
CA MET A 102 -15.27 -1.09 4.90
C MET A 102 -15.07 -2.56 4.51
N ILE A 103 -14.49 -3.37 5.39
CA ILE A 103 -14.21 -4.79 5.12
C ILE A 103 -15.51 -5.58 5.10
N THR A 104 -15.76 -6.30 4.01
CA THR A 104 -16.87 -7.24 3.87
C THR A 104 -16.48 -8.67 4.26
N LYS A 105 -15.20 -9.02 4.12
CA LYS A 105 -14.65 -10.32 4.52
C LYS A 105 -13.26 -10.16 5.13
N PRO A 106 -13.10 -10.35 6.45
CA PRO A 106 -11.81 -10.16 7.10
C PRO A 106 -10.79 -11.23 6.68
N ILE A 107 -9.52 -10.84 6.64
CA ILE A 107 -8.36 -11.72 6.48
C ILE A 107 -7.54 -11.61 7.78
N PRO A 108 -7.99 -12.24 8.87
CA PRO A 108 -7.39 -12.04 10.21
C PRO A 108 -5.93 -12.48 10.27
N GLY A 109 -5.57 -13.49 9.47
CA GLY A 109 -4.20 -14.01 9.35
C GLY A 109 -3.15 -12.95 9.03
N PHE A 110 -3.50 -11.85 8.33
CA PHE A 110 -2.56 -10.76 8.10
C PHE A 110 -2.12 -10.09 9.41
N GLY A 111 -3.07 -9.68 10.24
CA GLY A 111 -2.77 -9.03 11.51
C GLY A 111 -2.08 -9.97 12.51
N GLU A 112 -2.47 -11.25 12.51
CA GLU A 112 -1.87 -12.30 13.33
C GLU A 112 -0.40 -12.56 12.95
N LEU A 113 -0.13 -12.81 11.67
CA LEU A 113 1.23 -13.03 11.17
C LEU A 113 2.09 -11.78 11.35
N PHE A 114 1.52 -10.60 11.11
CA PHE A 114 2.21 -9.34 11.34
C PHE A 114 2.70 -9.23 12.78
N ARG A 115 1.81 -9.44 13.77
CA ARG A 115 2.19 -9.39 15.20
C ARG A 115 3.18 -10.47 15.57
N MET A 116 3.06 -11.68 15.00
CA MET A 116 4.02 -12.76 15.23
C MET A 116 5.42 -12.41 14.72
N LEU A 117 5.53 -11.82 13.52
CA LEU A 117 6.80 -11.35 12.98
C LEU A 117 7.35 -10.16 13.79
N SER A 118 6.52 -9.16 14.09
CA SER A 118 6.90 -8.02 14.92
C SER A 118 7.36 -8.43 16.31
N TYR A 119 6.78 -9.48 16.92
CA TYR A 119 7.20 -9.98 18.23
C TYR A 119 8.67 -10.41 18.22
N ARG A 120 9.19 -10.92 17.09
CA ARG A 120 10.61 -11.27 16.94
C ARG A 120 11.51 -10.05 16.90
N GLU A 121 11.00 -8.91 16.46
CA GLU A 121 11.75 -7.66 16.30
C GLU A 121 11.67 -6.76 17.55
N VAL A 122 10.48 -6.62 18.13
CA VAL A 122 10.19 -5.65 19.21
C VAL A 122 9.63 -6.29 20.49
N GLY A 123 9.58 -7.62 20.56
CA GLY A 123 9.09 -8.35 21.73
C GLY A 123 7.63 -8.02 22.07
N GLY A 124 7.34 -7.92 23.37
CA GLY A 124 5.99 -7.68 23.89
C GLY A 124 5.30 -6.41 23.35
N ALA A 125 6.06 -5.43 22.86
CA ALA A 125 5.50 -4.23 22.24
C ALA A 125 4.63 -4.55 21.01
N ALA A 126 4.88 -5.69 20.33
CA ALA A 126 4.08 -6.15 19.20
C ALA A 126 2.60 -6.36 19.54
N MET A 127 2.26 -6.59 20.81
CA MET A 127 0.88 -6.67 21.29
C MET A 127 0.08 -5.39 21.00
N LEU A 128 0.74 -4.23 20.99
CA LEU A 128 0.10 -2.93 20.77
C LEU A 128 -0.07 -2.59 19.29
N SER A 129 0.56 -3.36 18.40
CA SER A 129 0.50 -3.10 16.96
C SER A 129 -0.84 -3.52 16.37
N ARG A 130 -1.56 -2.54 15.83
CA ARG A 130 -2.82 -2.77 15.11
C ARG A 130 -2.56 -2.78 13.60
N ALA A 131 -2.57 -3.98 13.04
CA ALA A 131 -2.56 -4.24 11.61
C ALA A 131 -3.74 -5.15 11.27
N LEU A 132 -4.39 -4.91 10.14
CA LEU A 132 -5.54 -5.70 9.69
C LEU A 132 -5.63 -5.73 8.17
N GLY A 133 -6.32 -6.75 7.67
CA GLY A 133 -6.58 -6.89 6.26
C GLY A 133 -7.94 -7.51 6.00
N GLY A 134 -8.48 -7.26 4.81
CA GLY A 134 -9.77 -7.81 4.42
C GLY A 134 -10.16 -7.43 2.99
N LEU A 135 -11.19 -8.11 2.48
CA LEU A 135 -11.79 -7.77 1.20
C LEU A 135 -12.79 -6.63 1.36
N CYS A 136 -12.83 -5.74 0.38
CA CYS A 136 -13.79 -4.65 0.24
C CYS A 136 -14.10 -4.46 -1.25
N ARG A 137 -15.34 -4.72 -1.67
CA ARG A 137 -15.86 -4.42 -3.02
C ARG A 137 -14.99 -4.91 -4.19
N GLY A 138 -14.38 -6.09 -4.07
CA GLY A 138 -13.52 -6.63 -5.13
C GLY A 138 -12.06 -6.24 -5.05
N SER A 139 -11.66 -5.54 -4.00
CA SER A 139 -10.27 -5.25 -3.67
C SER A 139 -9.91 -5.85 -2.31
N ALA A 140 -8.63 -6.04 -2.05
CA ALA A 140 -8.12 -6.24 -0.70
C ALA A 140 -7.60 -4.92 -0.13
N ILE A 141 -7.86 -4.64 1.14
CA ILE A 141 -7.26 -3.53 1.89
C ILE A 141 -6.38 -4.13 2.99
N PHE A 142 -5.15 -3.65 3.13
CA PHE A 142 -4.25 -3.97 4.24
C PHE A 142 -3.80 -2.68 4.92
N ALA A 143 -4.14 -2.53 6.20
CA ALA A 143 -3.71 -1.42 7.03
C ALA A 143 -2.60 -1.86 7.99
N MET A 144 -1.49 -1.14 7.97
CA MET A 144 -0.32 -1.41 8.82
C MET A 144 0.18 -0.13 9.53
N PRO A 145 0.96 -0.26 10.61
CA PRO A 145 1.52 0.89 11.31
C PRO A 145 2.37 1.81 10.42
N GLY A 146 2.55 3.06 10.86
CA GLY A 146 3.21 4.12 10.09
C GLY A 146 4.74 4.05 10.03
N SER A 147 5.38 3.23 10.88
CA SER A 147 6.84 3.15 10.93
C SER A 147 7.39 2.36 9.75
N LEU A 148 8.53 2.81 9.21
CA LEU A 148 9.18 2.14 8.09
C LEU A 148 9.49 0.66 8.40
N ASN A 149 9.87 0.35 9.64
CA ASN A 149 10.12 -1.03 10.06
C ASN A 149 8.85 -1.87 9.99
N ALA A 150 7.72 -1.38 10.49
CA ALA A 150 6.45 -2.10 10.39
C ALA A 150 6.04 -2.34 8.93
N VAL A 151 6.24 -1.35 8.07
CA VAL A 151 5.97 -1.50 6.63
C VAL A 151 6.87 -2.57 6.00
N LYS A 152 8.16 -2.60 6.34
CA LYS A 152 9.09 -3.66 5.91
C LYS A 152 8.66 -5.03 6.40
N THR A 153 8.31 -5.17 7.68
CA THR A 153 7.82 -6.45 8.25
C THR A 153 6.59 -6.96 7.51
N ALA A 154 5.62 -6.08 7.23
CA ALA A 154 4.40 -6.45 6.52
C ALA A 154 4.67 -6.78 5.05
N TRP A 155 5.47 -5.97 4.36
CA TRP A 155 5.79 -6.16 2.95
C TRP A 155 6.65 -7.40 2.73
N GLU A 156 7.87 -7.41 3.29
CA GLU A 156 8.86 -8.46 3.04
C GLU A 156 8.46 -9.79 3.66
N GLY A 157 7.85 -9.75 4.85
CA GLY A 157 7.49 -10.95 5.60
C GLY A 157 6.19 -11.61 5.17
N ILE A 158 5.30 -10.87 4.48
CA ILE A 158 3.96 -11.36 4.13
C ILE A 158 3.60 -10.99 2.69
N LEU A 159 3.39 -9.71 2.41
CA LEU A 159 2.65 -9.27 1.22
C LEU A 159 3.40 -9.48 -0.10
N LYS A 160 4.74 -9.32 -0.10
CA LYS A 160 5.59 -9.37 -1.30
C LYS A 160 5.41 -10.65 -2.11
N ASN A 161 5.20 -11.78 -1.43
CA ASN A 161 5.05 -13.08 -2.08
C ASN A 161 3.59 -13.48 -2.33
N GLU A 162 2.63 -12.78 -1.71
CA GLU A 162 1.23 -13.20 -1.67
C GLU A 162 0.30 -12.32 -2.50
N ILE A 163 0.66 -11.06 -2.81
CA ILE A 163 -0.23 -10.14 -3.53
C ILE A 163 -0.67 -10.68 -4.90
N GLY A 164 0.22 -11.35 -5.64
CA GLY A 164 -0.14 -11.96 -6.93
C GLY A 164 -1.17 -13.09 -6.76
N HIS A 165 -0.96 -13.97 -5.78
CA HIS A 165 -1.89 -15.06 -5.49
C HIS A 165 -3.23 -14.54 -4.97
N LEU A 166 -3.20 -13.54 -4.08
CA LEU A 166 -4.38 -12.87 -3.58
C LEU A 166 -5.21 -12.24 -4.71
N ALA A 167 -4.56 -11.53 -5.64
CA ALA A 167 -5.24 -10.93 -6.79
C ALA A 167 -5.93 -12.00 -7.66
N PHE A 168 -5.25 -13.11 -7.91
CA PHE A 168 -5.82 -14.25 -8.64
C PHE A 168 -7.08 -14.79 -7.95
N GLU A 169 -7.04 -15.01 -6.64
CA GLU A 169 -8.19 -15.52 -5.87
C GLU A 169 -9.37 -14.54 -5.86
N ILE A 170 -9.10 -13.24 -5.78
CA ILE A 170 -10.13 -12.19 -5.84
C ILE A 170 -10.82 -12.17 -7.21
N GLU A 171 -10.05 -12.26 -8.30
CA GLU A 171 -10.56 -12.24 -9.68
C GLU A 171 -11.33 -13.53 -10.01
N ARG A 172 -10.79 -14.70 -9.65
CA ARG A 172 -11.40 -16.01 -9.92
C ARG A 172 -12.77 -16.16 -9.28
N HIS A 173 -12.91 -15.72 -8.03
CA HIS A 173 -14.13 -15.94 -7.26
C HIS A 173 -15.16 -14.83 -7.39
N GLY A 174 -14.87 -13.76 -8.15
CA GLY A 174 -15.80 -12.68 -8.46
C GLY A 174 -16.59 -12.22 -7.24
N GLN A 175 -15.95 -11.47 -6.33
CA GLN A 175 -16.68 -10.97 -5.15
C GLN A 175 -17.89 -10.14 -5.63
N PRO A 176 -19.11 -10.36 -5.08
CA PRO A 176 -20.27 -9.58 -5.47
C PRO A 176 -19.99 -8.08 -5.25
N GLY A 177 -20.11 -7.29 -6.32
CA GLY A 177 -19.84 -5.84 -6.31
C GLY A 177 -18.58 -5.37 -7.04
N VAL A 178 -17.78 -6.28 -7.65
CA VAL A 178 -16.70 -5.87 -8.56
C VAL A 178 -17.32 -5.39 -9.87
N VAL A 179 -17.24 -4.09 -10.15
CA VAL A 179 -17.36 -3.63 -11.54
C VAL A 179 -16.08 -4.10 -12.22
N ALA A 180 -16.18 -5.05 -13.14
CA ALA A 180 -15.06 -5.40 -14.01
C ALA A 180 -14.44 -4.10 -14.54
N PRO A 181 -13.11 -3.96 -14.59
CA PRO A 181 -12.53 -2.75 -15.13
C PRO A 181 -13.12 -2.54 -16.51
N VAL A 182 -13.80 -1.41 -16.72
CA VAL A 182 -14.22 -0.99 -18.05
C VAL A 182 -12.91 -0.68 -18.77
N LEU A 183 -12.31 -1.70 -19.38
CA LEU A 183 -11.23 -1.49 -20.33
C LEU A 183 -11.80 -0.55 -21.38
N SER A 184 -11.09 0.55 -21.67
CA SER A 184 -11.48 1.40 -22.78
C SER A 184 -11.56 0.55 -24.06
N PRO A 185 -12.40 0.90 -25.04
CA PRO A 185 -12.49 0.16 -26.30
C PRO A 185 -11.12 -0.05 -26.97
N LEU A 186 -10.20 0.91 -26.77
CA LEU A 186 -8.82 0.83 -27.24
C LEU A 186 -8.00 -0.24 -26.50
N ALA A 187 -8.11 -0.33 -25.18
CA ALA A 187 -7.42 -1.35 -24.38
C ALA A 187 -7.97 -2.76 -24.65
N GLN A 188 -9.29 -2.89 -24.92
CA GLN A 188 -9.90 -4.15 -25.34
C GLN A 188 -9.37 -4.60 -26.70
N SER A 189 -9.26 -3.67 -27.65
CA SER A 189 -8.71 -3.92 -28.98
C SER A 189 -7.23 -4.33 -28.93
N LEU A 190 -6.42 -3.66 -28.10
CA LEU A 190 -4.99 -4.00 -27.93
C LEU A 190 -4.79 -5.36 -27.25
N ALA A 191 -5.61 -5.71 -26.25
CA ALA A 191 -5.56 -7.03 -25.61
C ALA A 191 -5.95 -8.14 -26.60
N ALA A 192 -7.03 -7.94 -27.38
CA ALA A 192 -7.47 -8.88 -28.41
C ALA A 192 -6.43 -9.06 -29.53
N GLN A 193 -5.78 -7.97 -29.95
CA GLN A 193 -4.70 -8.01 -30.95
C GLN A 193 -3.45 -8.74 -30.43
N SER A 194 -3.10 -8.56 -29.14
CA SER A 194 -1.97 -9.27 -28.52
C SER A 194 -2.21 -10.78 -28.44
N LEU A 195 -3.45 -11.18 -28.08
CA LEU A 195 -3.88 -12.59 -28.09
C LEU A 195 -3.87 -13.19 -29.50
N ALA A 196 -4.32 -12.44 -30.50
CA ALA A 196 -4.27 -12.87 -31.90
C ALA A 196 -2.83 -12.99 -32.44
N ALA A 197 -1.93 -12.07 -32.08
CA ALA A 197 -0.53 -12.10 -32.51
C ALA A 197 0.27 -13.26 -31.91
N GLN A 198 -0.06 -13.70 -30.69
CA GLN A 198 0.56 -14.87 -30.07
C GLN A 198 0.12 -16.19 -30.73
N SER A 199 -1.05 -16.20 -31.39
CA SER A 199 -1.56 -17.38 -32.11
C SER A 199 -0.96 -17.54 -33.51
N THR A 200 -0.43 -16.47 -34.12
CA THR A 200 0.14 -16.50 -35.48
C THR A 200 1.65 -16.75 -35.53
N SER A 201 2.38 -16.56 -34.43
CA SER A 201 3.83 -16.82 -34.37
C SER A 201 4.24 -18.29 -34.21
N GLY A 202 3.29 -19.23 -34.26
CA GLY A 202 3.52 -20.68 -34.08
C GLY A 202 3.76 -21.50 -35.36
N GLN A 203 3.68 -20.90 -36.56
CA GLN A 203 3.89 -21.63 -37.82
C GLN A 203 4.71 -20.81 -38.82
N ALA A 204 6.04 -20.90 -38.77
CA ALA A 204 6.91 -20.79 -39.96
C ALA A 204 8.40 -20.88 -39.55
N ILE A 205 8.95 -22.09 -39.50
CA ILE A 205 10.40 -22.28 -39.72
C ILE A 205 10.60 -23.53 -40.59
N SER A 206 10.63 -23.34 -41.91
CA SER A 206 11.36 -24.21 -42.82
C SER A 206 11.70 -23.43 -44.10
N GLY A 207 12.99 -23.31 -44.43
CA GLY A 207 13.41 -23.12 -45.82
C GLY A 207 14.33 -21.94 -46.14
N GLN A 208 15.63 -22.25 -46.18
CA GLN A 208 16.60 -21.87 -47.23
C GLN A 208 17.16 -20.43 -47.36
N SER A 209 18.42 -20.36 -46.91
CA SER A 209 19.61 -19.69 -47.51
C SER A 209 19.58 -19.47 -49.03
N THR A 210 20.00 -18.28 -49.51
CA THR A 210 21.13 -18.07 -50.44
C THR A 210 21.59 -16.59 -50.44
N SER A 211 22.78 -16.36 -51.02
CA SER A 211 23.73 -15.26 -50.83
C SER A 211 23.84 -14.34 -52.06
N ALA A 212 24.10 -13.04 -51.90
CA ALA A 212 24.86 -12.15 -52.82
C ALA A 212 24.91 -10.71 -52.26
N LYS A 213 26.04 -10.05 -51.97
CA LYS A 213 27.18 -9.50 -52.75
C LYS A 213 27.05 -7.99 -53.07
N SER A 214 27.91 -7.21 -52.40
CA SER A 214 28.68 -6.01 -52.81
C SER A 214 28.02 -4.71 -53.34
N THR A 215 28.38 -3.62 -52.64
CA THR A 215 28.44 -2.15 -52.88
C THR A 215 29.12 -1.72 -54.21
N PRO A 216 29.09 -0.42 -54.69
CA PRO A 216 29.41 0.80 -53.90
C PRO A 216 28.77 2.19 -54.24
N VAL A 217 28.82 3.07 -53.22
CA VAL A 217 29.13 4.53 -53.18
C VAL A 217 28.52 5.50 -54.21
N GLN A 218 27.80 6.53 -53.71
CA GLN A 218 28.10 7.93 -54.05
C GLN A 218 27.58 8.94 -53.01
N SER A 219 28.38 9.99 -52.85
CA SER A 219 28.34 11.11 -51.90
C SER A 219 27.30 12.19 -52.23
N GLY A 220 26.72 12.83 -51.21
CA GLY A 220 25.97 14.07 -51.36
C GLY A 220 25.71 14.73 -50.01
N ALA A 221 26.53 15.71 -49.66
CA ALA A 221 26.39 16.55 -48.48
C ALA A 221 25.26 17.57 -48.64
N SER A 222 24.48 17.81 -47.58
CA SER A 222 23.88 19.12 -47.29
C SER A 222 23.20 19.12 -45.92
N HIS A 223 23.77 19.86 -44.98
CA HIS A 223 23.09 20.34 -43.78
C HIS A 223 22.00 21.35 -44.15
N PRO A 224 20.97 21.48 -43.31
CA PRO A 224 20.61 22.82 -42.87
C PRO A 224 20.53 22.94 -41.34
N ALA A 225 20.91 24.14 -40.90
CA ALA A 225 20.97 24.64 -39.53
C ALA A 225 19.58 24.78 -38.87
N PRO A 226 19.51 24.84 -37.52
CA PRO A 226 18.25 24.89 -36.78
C PRO A 226 17.60 26.27 -36.82
N ALA A 227 16.27 26.28 -36.94
CA ALA A 227 15.44 27.48 -36.88
C ALA A 227 15.41 28.08 -35.47
N GLN A 228 15.61 29.41 -35.42
CA GLN A 228 15.58 30.24 -34.23
C GLN A 228 14.14 30.47 -33.74
N ILE A 229 13.94 30.35 -32.42
CA ILE A 229 12.71 30.70 -31.71
C ILE A 229 12.86 32.16 -31.23
N PRO A 230 11.92 33.08 -31.55
CA PRO A 230 11.97 34.42 -30.97
C PRO A 230 11.41 34.44 -29.55
N ALA A 231 12.15 35.12 -28.67
CA ALA A 231 11.79 35.45 -27.29
C ALA A 231 10.66 36.49 -27.24
N ALA A 232 9.73 36.33 -26.30
CA ALA A 232 8.81 37.37 -25.87
C ALA A 232 8.85 37.50 -24.33
N SER A 233 9.10 38.74 -23.91
CA SER A 233 9.35 39.27 -22.57
C SER A 233 8.11 39.26 -21.64
N PRO A 234 8.27 39.56 -20.33
CA PRO A 234 7.41 39.09 -19.26
C PRO A 234 6.21 40.01 -19.00
N SER A 235 5.07 39.42 -18.62
CA SER A 235 3.92 40.17 -18.12
C SER A 235 3.95 40.27 -16.59
N VAL A 236 3.91 41.53 -16.18
CA VAL A 236 3.93 42.15 -14.85
C VAL A 236 2.76 41.69 -13.95
N LEU A 237 3.09 41.34 -12.70
CA LEU A 237 2.18 41.30 -11.54
C LEU A 237 1.75 42.71 -11.12
N PRO A 238 0.56 42.88 -10.54
CA PRO A 238 0.36 43.88 -9.50
C PRO A 238 0.20 43.22 -8.14
N GLU A 239 1.13 43.62 -7.28
CA GLU A 239 1.17 43.55 -5.83
C GLU A 239 -0.07 44.21 -5.18
N GLN A 240 -0.68 43.54 -4.21
CA GLN A 240 -1.66 44.11 -3.28
C GLN A 240 -1.28 43.65 -1.87
N THR A 241 -0.64 44.56 -1.14
CA THR A 241 -0.25 44.47 0.27
C THR A 241 -1.48 44.64 1.18
N PRO A 242 -1.58 43.92 2.31
CA PRO A 242 -2.72 44.01 3.23
C PRO A 242 -2.55 45.20 4.19
N PRO A 243 -3.60 45.54 4.96
CA PRO A 243 -3.26 46.08 6.27
C PRO A 243 -4.15 45.63 7.45
N HIS A 244 -3.51 45.74 8.62
CA HIS A 244 -4.05 45.93 9.98
C HIS A 244 -4.22 44.72 10.90
N THR A 245 -3.10 44.42 11.57
CA THR A 245 -2.93 44.29 13.02
C THR A 245 -3.99 45.00 13.89
N ALA A 246 -4.56 44.27 14.85
CA ALA A 246 -4.97 44.81 16.14
C ALA A 246 -4.60 43.80 17.25
N VAL A 247 -4.01 44.35 18.30
CA VAL A 247 -3.46 43.72 19.51
C VAL A 247 -4.43 43.96 20.67
N VAL A 248 -4.21 43.27 21.81
CA VAL A 248 -4.63 43.62 23.20
C VAL A 248 -6.02 43.01 23.55
N THR A 249 -6.32 42.30 24.65
CA THR A 249 -5.82 42.06 26.05
C THR A 249 -6.56 40.79 26.56
N ASP A 250 -5.96 39.83 27.27
CA ASP A 250 -5.64 39.77 28.72
C ASP A 250 -6.83 39.52 29.69
N ALA A 251 -6.54 38.71 30.72
CA ALA A 251 -7.19 38.56 32.04
C ALA A 251 -8.19 37.41 32.37
N ALA A 252 -7.93 36.86 33.58
CA ALA A 252 -8.74 36.08 34.54
C ALA A 252 -8.76 34.53 34.36
N ALA A 253 -8.08 33.69 35.14
CA ALA A 253 -7.95 33.51 36.61
C ALA A 253 -9.11 32.73 37.28
N LEU A 254 -8.72 31.73 38.11
CA LEU A 254 -9.46 31.03 39.19
C LEU A 254 -10.51 29.99 38.71
N ALA A 255 -10.68 28.78 39.27
CA ALA A 255 -10.29 28.23 40.57
C ALA A 255 -10.25 26.68 40.53
N GLN A 256 -9.41 26.09 41.39
CA GLN A 256 -9.51 24.70 41.86
C GLN A 256 -10.68 24.54 42.84
N PRO A 257 -11.06 23.29 43.16
CA PRO A 257 -11.13 22.95 44.57
C PRO A 257 -10.39 21.64 44.91
N GLN A 258 -9.65 21.69 46.03
CA GLN A 258 -9.26 20.52 46.80
C GLN A 258 -10.33 20.18 47.85
N ALA A 259 -10.57 18.89 48.09
CA ALA A 259 -10.84 18.29 49.40
C ALA A 259 -10.81 16.75 49.25
N ARG A 260 -9.78 16.06 49.76
CA ARG A 260 -9.74 15.33 51.05
C ARG A 260 -10.72 14.14 51.15
N GLY A 261 -10.15 12.95 51.29
CA GLY A 261 -10.83 11.73 51.73
C GLY A 261 -9.80 10.67 52.14
N THR A 262 -9.39 10.71 53.40
CA THR A 262 -8.50 9.77 54.11
C THR A 262 -9.22 8.48 54.53
N GLY A 263 -8.51 7.35 54.47
CA GLY A 263 -8.85 6.07 55.13
C GLY A 263 -8.29 4.90 54.30
N GLY A 264 -7.26 4.15 54.68
CA GLY A 264 -6.77 3.81 56.00
C GLY A 264 -7.44 2.54 56.50
N PHE A 265 -7.00 1.36 56.06
CA PHE A 265 -7.14 0.13 56.84
C PHE A 265 -6.02 -0.87 56.49
N ALA A 266 -5.16 -1.11 57.48
CA ALA A 266 -4.18 -2.18 57.52
C ALA A 266 -4.72 -3.30 58.42
N ALA A 267 -4.60 -4.55 57.98
CA ALA A 267 -4.63 -5.78 58.79
C ALA A 267 -3.90 -6.84 57.95
N ARG A 268 -2.64 -7.20 58.18
CA ARG A 268 -2.00 -7.92 59.30
C ARG A 268 -2.48 -9.36 59.48
N LEU A 269 -1.51 -10.26 59.28
CA LEU A 269 -1.29 -11.60 59.85
C LEU A 269 -2.01 -12.81 59.23
N GLY A 270 -1.18 -13.74 58.73
CA GLY A 270 -1.49 -15.15 58.54
C GLY A 270 -0.23 -15.94 58.16
N ARG A 271 0.61 -16.26 59.14
CA ARG A 271 1.69 -17.26 58.99
C ARG A 271 1.05 -18.61 58.68
N HIS A 272 1.55 -19.33 57.67
CA HIS A 272 1.51 -20.79 57.69
C HIS A 272 2.88 -21.39 57.36
N LYS A 273 3.21 -22.39 58.17
CA LYS A 273 4.47 -23.11 58.29
C LYS A 273 4.50 -24.31 57.32
N LYS A 274 5.72 -24.67 56.91
CA LYS A 274 6.27 -26.01 56.66
C LYS A 274 6.04 -26.70 55.30
N ASN A 275 7.20 -26.97 54.68
CA ASN A 275 7.70 -28.23 54.11
C ASN A 275 6.96 -28.89 52.94
N ASP A 276 7.63 -28.90 51.78
CA ASP A 276 7.95 -30.15 51.07
C ASP A 276 9.24 -29.97 50.25
N PRO A 277 10.27 -30.82 50.38
CA PRO A 277 11.50 -30.75 49.59
C PRO A 277 11.48 -31.78 48.46
N ARG A 278 11.40 -31.34 47.20
CA ARG A 278 11.88 -32.11 46.04
C ARG A 278 12.41 -31.18 44.95
N LEU A 279 13.69 -31.44 44.60
CA LEU A 279 14.50 -30.89 43.51
C LEU A 279 15.21 -29.56 43.79
#